data_AF-J9E390-F1
#
_entry.id   AF-J9E390-F1
#
_cell.length_a   1.000
_cell.length_b   1.000
_cell.length_c   1.000
_cell.angle_alpha   90.00
_cell.angle_beta   90.00
_cell.angle_gamma   90.00
#
_symmetry.space_group_name_H-M   'P 1'
#
loop_
_entity.id
_entity.type
_entity.pdbx_description
1 polymer ?
#
loop_
_entity_poly.entity_id
_entity_poly.type
_entity_poly.pdbx_seq_one_letter_code
_entity_poly.pdbx_strand_id
1 'polypeptide(L)' 'AQILHFQPCQREWVIRIPDRYVSNGAVARKTMELGEMNLEVELEDEDQECIHH' A
#
# COMPACT_ATOMS: atom_id res chain seq x y z
N ALA A 1 11.38 21.83 -3.43
CA ALA A 1 10.78 20.60 -3.99
C ALA A 1 11.57 19.42 -3.44
N GLN A 2 10.95 18.57 -2.64
CA GLN A 2 11.59 17.34 -2.16
C GLN A 2 11.68 16.41 -3.36
N ILE A 3 12.89 16.18 -3.88
CA ILE A 3 13.10 15.17 -4.91
C ILE A 3 12.86 13.81 -4.22
N LEU A 4 11.81 13.09 -4.63
CA LEU A 4 11.61 11.70 -4.26
C LEU A 4 12.81 10.92 -4.80
N HIS A 5 13.68 10.44 -3.90
CA HIS A 5 14.74 9.51 -4.25
C HIS A 5 14.09 8.16 -4.59
N PHE A 6 13.79 7.94 -5.87
CA PHE A 6 13.36 6.65 -6.38
C PHE A 6 14.50 5.65 -6.22
N GLN A 7 14.28 4.61 -5.40
CA GLN A 7 15.15 3.45 -5.32
C GLN A 7 14.50 2.36 -6.18
N PRO A 8 15.15 1.86 -7.24
CA PRO A 8 14.59 0.77 -8.04
C PRO A 8 14.54 -0.53 -7.23
N CYS A 9 13.64 -1.43 -7.62
CA CYS A 9 13.44 -2.74 -7.00
C CYS A 9 13.04 -2.69 -5.51
N GLN A 10 12.36 -1.61 -5.08
CA GLN A 10 11.71 -1.63 -3.78
C GLN A 10 10.46 -2.50 -3.83
N ARG A 11 10.21 -3.22 -2.74
CA ARG A 11 9.02 -4.06 -2.59
C ARG A 11 7.77 -3.21 -2.42
N GLU A 12 6.77 -3.40 -3.27
CA GLU A 12 5.48 -2.70 -3.24
C GLU A 12 4.35 -3.62 -2.78
N TRP A 13 3.58 -3.16 -1.80
CA TRP A 13 2.45 -3.89 -1.24
C TRP A 13 1.13 -3.17 -1.51
N VAL A 14 0.17 -3.89 -2.11
CA VAL A 14 -1.16 -3.35 -2.40
C VAL A 14 -2.16 -3.79 -1.31
N ILE A 15 -2.49 -2.89 -0.38
CA ILE A 15 -3.49 -3.14 0.67
C ILE A 15 -4.82 -2.48 0.29
N ARG A 16 -5.82 -3.30 -0.05
CA ARG A 16 -7.16 -2.83 -0.44
C ARG A 16 -8.00 -2.51 0.79
N ILE A 17 -8.68 -1.35 0.77
CA ILE A 17 -9.66 -0.99 1.80
C ILE A 17 -11.00 -1.68 1.46
N PRO A 18 -11.56 -2.52 2.35
CA PRO A 18 -12.87 -3.13 2.09
C PRO A 18 -14.00 -2.10 2.05
N ASP A 19 -14.99 -2.30 1.17
CA ASP A 19 -16.12 -1.38 0.93
C ASP A 19 -16.84 -0.92 2.21
N ARG A 20 -16.92 -1.78 3.23
CA ARG A 20 -17.53 -1.44 4.53
C ARG A 20 -16.86 -0.29 5.28
N TYR A 21 -15.64 0.08 4.92
CA TYR A 21 -14.92 1.24 5.47
C TYR A 21 -14.97 2.46 4.54
N VAL A 22 -15.49 2.31 3.33
CA VAL A 22 -15.63 3.39 2.36
C VAL A 22 -16.96 4.10 2.61
N SER A 23 -16.92 5.42 2.79
CA SER A 23 -18.11 6.25 3.02
C SER A 23 -18.16 7.41 2.04
N ASN A 24 -19.36 7.73 1.55
CA ASN A 24 -19.57 8.89 0.68
C ASN A 24 -19.33 10.21 1.43
N GLY A 25 -18.62 11.14 0.77
CA GLY A 25 -18.29 12.46 1.29
C GLY A 25 -16.81 12.59 1.68
N ALA A 26 -16.41 13.79 2.10
CA ALA A 26 -15.00 14.11 2.41
C ALA A 26 -14.53 13.60 3.79
N VAL A 27 -15.42 13.03 4.60
CA VAL A 27 -15.14 12.63 5.99
C VAL A 27 -15.37 11.13 6.15
N ALA A 28 -14.35 10.43 6.65
CA ALA A 28 -14.43 9.00 6.96
C ALA A 28 -15.36 8.74 8.15
N ARG A 29 -16.23 7.73 8.03
CA ARG A 29 -17.17 7.35 9.11
C ARG A 29 -16.63 6.26 10.04
N LYS A 30 -15.62 5.51 9.60
CA LYS A 30 -15.04 4.39 10.34
C LYS A 30 -13.56 4.27 10.02
N THR A 31 -12.76 3.99 11.03
CA THR A 31 -11.35 3.66 10.88
C THR A 31 -11.18 2.16 10.64
N MET A 32 -10.29 1.81 9.71
CA MET A 32 -9.83 0.44 9.54
C MET A 32 -8.55 0.26 10.37
N GLU A 33 -8.55 -0.72 11.26
CA GLU A 33 -7.35 -1.15 11.98
C GLU A 33 -6.81 -2.39 11.27
N LEU A 34 -5.61 -2.26 10.68
CA LEU A 34 -4.94 -3.35 9.96
C LEU A 34 -4.36 -4.39 10.93
N GLY A 35 -3.99 -3.97 12.14
CA GLY A 35 -3.32 -4.78 13.14
C GLY A 35 -1.80 -4.88 12.91
N GLU A 36 -1.21 -5.99 13.32
CA GLU A 36 0.20 -6.30 13.11
C GLU A 36 0.37 -7.17 11.86
N MET A 37 1.29 -6.79 10.99
CA MET A 37 1.58 -7.51 9.75
C MET A 37 3.05 -7.93 9.73
N ASN A 38 3.29 -9.23 9.53
CA ASN A 38 4.64 -9.74 9.32
C ASN A 38 5.12 -9.35 7.93
N LEU A 39 6.29 -8.70 7.85
CA LEU A 39 6.91 -8.27 6.60
C LEU A 39 7.50 -9.42 5.77
N GLU A 40 7.55 -10.65 6.27
CA GLU A 40 8.02 -11.82 5.50
C GLU A 40 6.95 -12.41 4.56
N VAL A 41 5.67 -12.04 4.74
CA VAL A 41 4.59 -12.59 3.90
C VAL A 41 4.67 -12.06 2.46
N GLU A 42 4.48 -12.95 1.48
CA GLU A 42 4.34 -12.60 0.07
C GLU A 42 2.85 -12.39 -0.26
N LEU A 43 2.50 -11.23 -0.81
CA LEU A 43 1.13 -10.92 -1.25
C LEU A 43 0.93 -11.27 -2.72
N GLU A 44 -0.27 -11.70 -3.09
CA GLU A 44 -0.60 -12.06 -4.49
C GLU A 44 -0.42 -10.87 -5.46
N ASP A 45 -0.71 -9.65 -5.00
CA ASP A 45 -0.56 -8.39 -5.75
C ASP A 45 0.75 -7.64 -5.39
N GLU A 46 1.77 -8.33 -4.86
CA GLU A 46 3.09 -7.72 -4.61
C GLU A 46 3.84 -7.46 -5.92
N ASP A 47 4.39 -6.25 -6.09
CA ASP A 47 5.22 -5.88 -7.24
C ASP A 47 6.59 -5.29 -6.84
N GLN A 48 7.46 -5.15 -7.83
CA GLN A 48 8.74 -4.44 -7.72
C GLN A 48 9.08 -3.75 -9.04
N GLU A 49 9.11 -2.41 -9.03
CA GLU A 49 9.53 -1.62 -10.19
C GLU A 49 11.07 -1.51 -10.27
N CYS A 50 11.67 -2.37 -11.10
CA CYS A 50 13.12 -2.43 -11.36
C CYS A 50 13.52 -1.67 -12.63
N ILE A 51 14.70 -1.04 -12.61
CA ILE A 51 15.32 -0.52 -13.84
C ILE A 51 16.08 -1.67 -14.51
N HIS A 52 15.59 -2.15 -15.64
CA HIS A 52 16.28 -3.15 -16.46
C HIS A 52 17.23 -2.46 -17.45
N HIS A 53 18.48 -2.94 -17.57
CA HIS A 53 19.49 -2.45 -18.51
C HIS A 53 19.55 -3.36 -19.75
#